data_AF-A0A2H0B9T2-F1
#
_entry.id   AF-A0A2H0B9T2-F1
#
_cell.length_a   1.000
_cell.length_b   1.000
_cell.length_c   1.000
_cell.angle_alpha   90.00
_cell.angle_beta   90.00
_cell.angle_gamma   90.00
#
_symmetry.space_group_name_H-M   'P 1'
#
loop_
_entity.id
_entity.type
_entity.pdbx_description
1 polymer ?
#
loop_
_entity_poly.entity_id
_entity_poly.type
_entity_poly.pdbx_seq_one_letter_code
_entity_poly.pdbx_strand_id
1 'polypeptide(L)'
;MGKIIGIDLGTTNSCVAVMEGNEPVVIANSEGKRTTPSIVAFLDNDERKVGDPAKRQAVTNSKRTVSSIKRFMGCKYDDVTRDINHAT
;
A
#
# COMPACT_ATOMS: atom_id res chain seq x y z
N MET A 1 -15.64 -7.97 21.74
CA MET A 1 -16.02 -8.04 20.31
C MET A 1 -15.29 -6.91 19.59
N GLY A 2 -14.56 -7.19 18.51
CA GLY A 2 -13.79 -6.17 17.79
C GLY A 2 -14.68 -5.25 16.95
N LYS A 3 -14.23 -4.02 16.67
CA LYS A 3 -14.90 -3.14 15.69
C LYS A 3 -14.64 -3.66 14.28
N ILE A 4 -15.67 -3.68 13.42
CA ILE A 4 -15.50 -3.91 11.98
C ILE A 4 -14.91 -2.63 11.37
N ILE A 5 -13.91 -2.78 10.52
CA ILE A 5 -13.25 -1.67 9.81
C ILE A 5 -13.52 -1.75 8.31
N GLY A 6 -13.59 -0.58 7.66
CA GLY A 6 -13.61 -0.46 6.21
C GLY A 6 -12.22 -0.11 5.70
N ILE A 7 -11.69 -0.89 4.76
CA ILE A 7 -10.39 -0.64 4.12
C ILE A 7 -10.62 -0.37 2.65
N ASP A 8 -10.26 0.83 2.20
CA ASP A 8 -10.02 1.11 0.79
C ASP A 8 -8.59 0.73 0.45
N LEU A 9 -8.41 -0.42 -0.21
CA LEU A 9 -7.13 -0.89 -0.70
C LEU A 9 -6.90 -0.35 -2.12
N GLY A 10 -6.51 0.91 -2.27
CA GLY A 10 -6.27 1.54 -3.58
C GLY A 10 -4.93 1.14 -4.24
N THR A 11 -4.75 1.53 -5.52
CA THR A 11 -3.52 1.26 -6.28
C THR A 11 -2.33 2.09 -5.79
N THR A 12 -2.59 3.36 -5.47
CA THR A 12 -1.54 4.33 -5.09
C THR A 12 -1.55 4.62 -3.60
N ASN A 13 -2.73 4.77 -3.02
CA ASN A 13 -2.91 5.01 -1.59
C ASN A 13 -4.02 4.10 -1.07
N SER A 14 -3.96 3.78 0.21
CA SER A 14 -4.99 3.06 0.95
C SER A 14 -5.48 3.90 2.13
N CYS A 15 -6.70 3.63 2.56
CA CYS A 15 -7.37 4.33 3.65
C CYS A 15 -8.10 3.32 4.53
N VAL A 16 -8.22 3.61 5.82
CA VAL A 16 -9.00 2.78 6.75
C VAL A 16 -9.90 3.65 7.60
N ALA A 17 -11.14 3.21 7.77
CA ALA A 17 -12.15 3.88 8.57
C ALA A 17 -12.85 2.89 9.49
N VAL A 18 -13.46 3.44 10.55
CA VAL A 18 -14.29 2.69 11.50
C VAL A 18 -15.54 3.51 11.82
N MET A 19 -16.64 2.84 12.17
CA MET A 19 -17.82 3.52 12.68
C MET A 19 -17.59 3.93 14.14
N GLU A 20 -17.73 5.22 14.44
CA GLU A 20 -17.81 5.75 15.80
C GLU A 20 -19.21 6.30 16.03
N GLY A 21 -20.02 5.56 16.80
CA GLY A 21 -21.46 5.81 16.85
C GLY A 21 -22.08 5.57 15.46
N ASN A 22 -22.76 6.59 14.94
CA ASN A 22 -23.37 6.56 13.60
C ASN A 22 -22.52 7.25 12.52
N GLU A 23 -21.31 7.72 12.84
CA GLU A 23 -20.46 8.46 11.91
C GLU A 23 -19.24 7.64 11.48
N PRO A 24 -18.89 7.61 10.19
CA PRO A 24 -17.65 7.01 9.72
C PRO A 24 -16.46 7.92 10.01
N VAL A 25 -15.45 7.40 10.71
CA VAL A 25 -14.23 8.13 11.07
C VAL A 25 -13.03 7.49 10.38
N VAL A 26 -12.28 8.29 9.61
CA VAL A 26 -11.01 7.87 9.00
C VAL A 26 -9.90 7.89 10.04
N ILE A 27 -9.17 6.78 10.14
CA ILE A 27 -8.10 6.59 11.12
C ILE A 27 -6.79 7.10 10.53
N ALA A 28 -6.09 7.95 11.28
CA ALA A 28 -4.72 8.36 10.90
C ALA A 28 -3.74 7.20 11.13
N ASN A 29 -2.81 7.00 10.20
CA ASN A 29 -1.73 6.04 10.37
C ASN A 29 -0.67 6.54 11.38
N SER A 30 0.35 5.73 11.64
CA SER A 30 1.44 6.07 12.57
C SER A 30 2.25 7.30 12.17
N GLU A 31 2.14 7.78 10.92
CA GLU A 31 2.78 9.00 10.41
C GLU A 31 1.83 10.21 10.48
N GLY A 32 0.66 10.08 11.11
CA GLY A 32 -0.35 11.14 11.25
C GLY A 32 -1.16 11.42 10.00
N LYS A 33 -1.06 10.59 8.94
CA LYS A 33 -1.78 10.78 7.68
C LYS A 33 -3.03 9.92 7.61
N ARG A 34 -4.09 10.46 6.99
CA ARG A 34 -5.36 9.74 6.77
C ARG A 34 -5.34 8.76 5.60
N THR A 35 -4.28 8.77 4.79
CA THR A 35 -4.03 7.78 3.75
C THR A 35 -2.59 7.30 3.86
N THR A 36 -2.36 6.07 3.40
CA THR A 36 -1.06 5.41 3.42
C THR A 36 -0.66 5.04 1.99
N PRO A 37 0.55 5.36 1.50
CA PRO A 37 1.00 4.88 0.21
C PRO A 37 0.91 3.36 0.09
N SER A 38 0.37 2.85 -1.01
CA SER A 38 0.26 1.41 -1.30
C SER A 38 1.58 0.86 -1.83
N ILE A 39 2.61 0.97 -1.00
CA ILE A 39 4.00 0.66 -1.33
C ILE A 39 4.58 -0.19 -0.21
N VAL A 40 5.27 -1.26 -0.58
CA VAL A 40 5.97 -2.15 0.34
C VAL A 40 7.41 -2.25 -0.12
N ALA A 41 8.36 -2.25 0.82
CA ALA A 41 9.75 -2.43 0.47
C ALA A 41 10.48 -3.36 1.44
N PHE A 42 11.43 -4.11 0.91
CA PHE A 42 12.19 -5.13 1.61
C PHE A 42 13.65 -4.68 1.76
N LEU A 43 14.18 -4.76 2.99
CA LEU A 43 15.56 -4.43 3.34
C LEU A 43 16.40 -5.70 3.48
N ASP A 44 17.73 -5.58 3.53
CA ASP A 44 18.68 -6.71 3.50
C ASP A 44 18.61 -7.60 4.76
N ASN A 45 18.02 -7.10 5.83
CA ASN A 45 17.82 -7.78 7.12
C ASN A 45 16.41 -8.42 7.25
N ASP A 46 15.76 -8.75 6.14
CA ASP A 46 14.35 -9.19 6.08
C ASP A 46 13.33 -8.22 6.69
N GLU A 47 13.73 -6.97 6.97
CA GLU A 47 12.81 -5.96 7.44
C GLU A 47 11.91 -5.46 6.31
N ARG A 48 10.62 -5.34 6.61
CA ARG A 48 9.61 -4.82 5.69
C ARG A 48 9.17 -3.42 6.10
N LYS A 49 9.36 -2.45 5.20
CA LYS A 49 8.78 -1.11 5.30
C LYS A 49 7.47 -1.04 4.50
N VAL A 50 6.48 -0.31 5.00
CA VAL A 50 5.17 -0.12 4.34
C VAL A 50 4.79 1.35 4.41
N GLY A 51 4.15 1.89 3.37
CA GLY A 51 3.67 3.27 3.37
C GLY A 51 4.75 4.30 3.12
N ASP A 52 4.72 5.41 3.87
CA ASP A 52 5.69 6.50 3.73
C ASP A 52 7.16 6.06 3.90
N PRO A 53 7.53 5.23 4.90
CA PRO A 53 8.88 4.68 5.00
C PRO A 53 9.35 3.94 3.74
N ALA A 54 8.48 3.14 3.11
CA ALA A 54 8.82 2.45 1.86
C ALA A 54 8.97 3.43 0.70
N LYS A 55 8.07 4.42 0.59
CA LYS A 55 8.11 5.45 -0.45
C LYS A 55 9.40 6.28 -0.39
N ARG A 56 9.89 6.64 0.80
CA ARG A 56 11.10 7.47 0.98
C ARG A 56 12.36 6.86 0.37
N GLN A 57 12.48 5.54 0.40
CA GLN A 57 13.67 4.83 -0.12
C GLN A 57 13.48 4.25 -1.53
N ALA A 58 12.33 4.47 -2.17
CA ALA A 58 12.00 3.84 -3.45
C ALA A 58 13.02 4.17 -4.56
N VAL A 59 13.68 5.33 -4.48
CA VAL A 59 14.72 5.73 -5.44
C VAL A 59 16.02 4.97 -5.21
N THR A 60 16.45 4.80 -3.95
CA THR A 60 17.72 4.15 -3.59
C THR A 60 17.63 2.63 -3.53
N ASN A 61 16.44 2.08 -3.35
CA ASN A 61 16.16 0.65 -3.25
C ASN A 61 15.01 0.24 -4.19
N SER A 62 15.09 0.68 -5.45
CA SER A 62 14.01 0.52 -6.43
C SER A 62 13.67 -0.94 -6.70
N LYS A 63 14.69 -1.80 -6.89
CA LYS A 63 14.48 -3.23 -7.19
C LYS A 63 13.79 -4.02 -6.09
N ARG A 64 13.79 -3.53 -4.83
CA ARG A 64 13.16 -4.19 -3.68
C ARG A 64 12.00 -3.37 -3.09
N THR A 65 11.50 -2.39 -3.83
CA THR A 65 10.36 -1.57 -3.45
C THR A 65 9.24 -1.78 -4.45
N VAL A 66 8.14 -2.40 -4.02
CA VAL A 66 7.00 -2.74 -4.87
C VAL A 66 5.90 -1.69 -4.74
N SER A 67 5.45 -1.17 -5.88
CA SER A 67 4.31 -0.25 -6.00
C SER A 67 3.30 -0.73 -7.05
N SER A 68 2.11 -0.09 -7.10
CA SER A 68 1.09 -0.34 -8.14
C SER A 68 0.55 -1.78 -8.23
N ILE A 69 0.78 -2.62 -7.21
CA ILE A 69 0.47 -4.05 -7.24
C ILE A 69 -0.98 -4.36 -7.59
N LYS A 70 -1.91 -3.47 -7.22
CA LYS A 70 -3.35 -3.61 -7.51
C LYS A 70 -3.65 -3.72 -9.02
N ARG A 71 -2.78 -3.17 -9.90
CA ARG A 71 -2.92 -3.31 -11.35
C ARG A 71 -2.68 -4.73 -11.86
N PHE A 72 -1.97 -5.55 -11.08
CA PHE A 72 -1.54 -6.89 -11.45
C PHE A 72 -2.25 -7.98 -10.64
N MET A 73 -2.95 -7.61 -9.58
CA MET A 73 -3.68 -8.54 -8.72
C MET A 73 -4.75 -9.29 -9.51
N GLY A 74 -4.69 -10.63 -9.47
CA GLY A 74 -5.64 -11.50 -10.18
C GLY A 74 -5.37 -11.66 -11.68
N CYS A 75 -4.35 -11.00 -12.23
CA CYS A 75 -3.93 -11.18 -13.62
C CYS A 75 -2.96 -12.36 -13.78
N LYS A 76 -2.97 -13.02 -14.94
CA LYS A 76 -1.87 -13.91 -15.32
C LYS A 76 -0.69 -13.10 -15.82
N TYR A 77 0.50 -13.67 -15.76
CA TYR A 77 1.73 -13.01 -16.23
C TYR A 77 1.63 -12.55 -17.69
N ASP A 78 1.05 -13.38 -18.56
CA ASP A 78 0.90 -13.11 -19.99
C ASP A 78 -0.08 -11.96 -20.28
N ASP A 79 -1.00 -11.65 -19.36
CA ASP A 79 -2.00 -10.60 -19.54
C ASP A 79 -1.44 -9.19 -19.26
N VAL A 80 -0.30 -9.11 -18.56
CA VAL A 80 0.26 -7.84 -18.05
C VAL A 80 1.64 -7.54 -18.59
N THR A 81 2.12 -8.27 -19.58
CA THR A 81 3.49 -8.16 -20.12
C THR A 81 3.84 -6.74 -20.58
N ARG A 82 2.85 -5.97 -21.06
CA ARG A 82 3.04 -4.55 -21.44
C ARG A 82 3.26 -3.64 -20.23
N ASP A 83 2.58 -3.92 -19.12
CA ASP A 83 2.60 -3.10 -17.90
C ASP A 83 3.76 -3.48 -16.96
N ILE A 84 4.29 -4.70 -17.04
CA ILE A 84 5.43 -5.16 -16.22
C ILE A 84 6.65 -4.25 -16.38
N ASN A 85 6.92 -3.77 -17.59
CA ASN A 85 8.08 -2.90 -17.85
C ASN A 85 7.97 -1.51 -17.19
N HIS A 86 6.79 -1.15 -16.72
CA HIS A 86 6.51 0.10 -16.00
C HIS A 86 6.26 -0.13 -14.50
N ALA A 87 6.29 -1.38 -14.04
CA ALA A 87 6.21 -1.71 -12.63
C ALA A 87 7.58 -1.46 -11.99
N THR A 88 7.60 -0.57 -11.00
CA THR A 88 8.70 -0.40 -10.05
C THR A 88 8.33 -1.05 -8.72
#